data_AF-A0A2S9WYH0-F1
#
_entry.id   AF-A0A2S9WYH0-F1
#
_cell.length_a   1.000
_cell.length_b   1.000
_cell.length_c   1.000
_cell.angle_alpha   90.00
_cell.angle_beta   90.00
_cell.angle_gamma   90.00
#
_symmetry.space_group_name_H-M   'P 1'
#
loop_
_entity.id
_entity.type
_entity.pdbx_description
1 polymer ?
#
loop_
_entity_poly.entity_id
_entity_poly.type
_entity_poly.pdbx_seq_one_letter_code
_entity_poly.pdbx_strand_id
1 'polypeptide(L)'
;MDSRDYFIPDARVSWVKNVVDKLENDIAFLPDRQAGAKANSIITTGPPHSVHLIGQRLKQNAKFQNLQWIADFRDPWTTIGYHKSLRLTQKSAKSIRNWNDKY
;
A
#
# COMPACT_ATOMS: atom_id res chain seq x y z
N MET A 1 -10.79 -29.73 1.04
CA MET A 1 -10.80 -28.37 0.45
C MET A 1 -10.05 -27.46 1.39
N ASP A 2 -8.89 -26.99 0.94
CA ASP A 2 -7.88 -26.30 1.73
C ASP A 2 -8.13 -24.78 1.68
N SER A 3 -8.66 -24.21 2.76
CA SER A 3 -8.90 -22.77 2.90
C SER A 3 -7.61 -22.08 3.34
N ARG A 4 -6.76 -21.88 2.34
CA ARG A 4 -5.46 -21.22 2.35
C ARG A 4 -5.45 -19.92 3.16
N ASP A 5 -4.40 -19.77 3.95
CA ASP A 5 -3.77 -18.54 4.44
C ASP A 5 -4.44 -17.22 3.99
N TYR A 6 -5.40 -16.72 4.77
CA TYR A 6 -5.80 -15.32 4.71
C TYR A 6 -4.71 -14.48 5.40
N PHE A 7 -3.60 -14.29 4.70
CA PHE A 7 -2.76 -13.12 4.89
C PHE A 7 -3.69 -11.93 4.74
N ILE A 8 -4.06 -11.24 5.82
CA ILE A 8 -4.87 -10.02 5.71
C ILE A 8 -3.96 -9.02 5.00
N PRO A 9 -4.13 -8.79 3.69
CA PRO A 9 -3.32 -7.78 3.04
C PRO A 9 -3.83 -6.48 3.64
N ASP A 10 -3.00 -5.77 4.41
CA ASP A 10 -3.24 -4.44 5.02
C ASP A 10 -4.73 -4.04 5.02
N ALA A 11 -5.43 -3.99 6.16
CA ALA A 11 -6.90 -3.86 6.24
C ALA A 11 -7.54 -2.77 5.36
N ARG A 12 -6.74 -1.82 4.86
CA ARG A 12 -7.17 -0.78 3.95
C ARG A 12 -7.11 -1.18 2.47
N VAL A 13 -6.53 -2.30 2.03
CA VAL A 13 -6.44 -2.71 0.60
C VAL A 13 -7.78 -2.61 -0.15
N SER A 14 -8.91 -2.87 0.51
CA SER A 14 -10.25 -2.71 -0.06
C SER A 14 -10.57 -1.29 -0.57
N TRP A 15 -9.92 -0.24 -0.05
CA TRP A 15 -10.13 1.14 -0.51
C TRP A 15 -9.38 1.50 -1.79
N VAL A 16 -8.39 0.70 -2.21
CA VAL A 16 -7.40 1.12 -3.22
C VAL A 16 -8.11 1.35 -4.55
N LYS A 17 -9.08 0.50 -4.88
CA LYS A 17 -9.87 0.64 -6.12
C LYS A 17 -10.62 1.97 -6.14
N ASN A 18 -11.36 2.28 -5.09
CA ASN A 18 -12.18 3.50 -5.04
C ASN A 18 -11.33 4.77 -5.09
N VAL A 19 -10.16 4.76 -4.47
CA VAL A 19 -9.24 5.90 -4.51
C VAL A 19 -8.64 6.07 -5.91
N VAL A 20 -8.23 4.97 -6.56
CA VAL A 20 -7.75 5.01 -7.95
C VAL A 20 -8.86 5.55 -8.86
N ASP A 21 -10.06 4.99 -8.81
CA ASP A 21 -11.19 5.43 -9.64
C ASP A 21 -11.48 6.94 -9.44
N LYS A 22 -11.39 7.44 -8.20
CA LYS A 22 -11.58 8.85 -7.91
C LYS A 22 -10.47 9.72 -8.50
N LEU A 23 -9.21 9.34 -8.30
CA LEU A 23 -8.04 10.09 -8.81
C LEU A 23 -7.97 10.08 -10.33
N GLU A 24 -8.42 9.01 -10.98
CA GLU A 24 -8.45 8.92 -12.44
C GLU A 24 -9.41 9.91 -13.10
N ASN A 25 -10.45 10.32 -12.37
CA ASN A 25 -11.46 11.27 -12.82
C ASN A 25 -11.26 12.67 -12.22
N ASP A 26 -10.23 12.88 -11.41
CA ASP A 26 -9.93 14.16 -10.78
C ASP A 26 -9.16 15.06 -11.74
N ILE A 27 -9.68 16.28 -11.95
CA ILE A 27 -9.11 17.30 -12.83
C ILE A 27 -7.65 17.66 -12.49
N ALA A 28 -7.24 17.48 -11.23
CA ALA A 28 -5.86 17.72 -10.80
C ALA A 28 -4.84 16.75 -11.43
N PHE A 29 -5.31 15.57 -11.85
CA PHE A 29 -4.49 14.49 -12.42
C PHE A 29 -4.75 14.26 -13.91
N LEU A 30 -5.82 14.83 -14.48
CA LEU A 30 -6.10 14.67 -15.91
C LEU A 30 -4.94 15.25 -16.75
N PRO A 31 -4.44 14.53 -17.76
CA PRO A 31 -3.30 14.95 -18.57
C PRO A 31 -3.61 16.11 -19.53
N ASP A 32 -4.83 16.66 -19.50
CA ASP A 32 -5.24 17.74 -20.40
C ASP A 32 -4.57 19.06 -19.99
N ARG A 33 -3.51 19.40 -20.73
CA ARG A 33 -2.70 20.61 -20.55
C ARG A 33 -3.51 21.90 -20.70
N GLN A 34 -4.69 21.86 -21.34
CA GLN A 34 -5.54 23.02 -21.57
C GLN A 34 -6.31 23.48 -20.32
N ALA A 35 -6.55 22.59 -19.35
CA ALA A 35 -7.30 22.89 -18.13
C ALA A 35 -6.40 23.24 -16.91
N GLY A 36 -5.08 23.26 -17.09
CA GLY A 36 -4.13 23.59 -16.02
C GLY A 36 -3.88 22.44 -15.04
N ALA A 37 -3.71 21.21 -15.55
CA ALA A 37 -3.24 20.07 -14.75
C ALA A 37 -1.94 20.42 -14.01
N LYS A 38 -1.97 20.38 -12.68
CA LYS A 38 -0.87 20.87 -11.82
C LYS A 38 0.05 19.77 -11.29
N ALA A 39 -0.42 18.52 -11.22
CA ALA A 39 0.33 17.45 -10.57
C ALA A 39 1.15 16.62 -11.59
N ASN A 40 2.46 16.89 -11.63
CA ASN A 40 3.41 16.11 -12.42
C ASN A 40 4.05 14.94 -11.66
N SER A 41 3.83 14.88 -10.34
CA SER A 41 4.45 13.90 -9.46
C SER A 41 3.49 13.44 -8.37
N ILE A 42 3.59 12.17 -8.01
CA ILE A 42 2.88 11.56 -6.89
C ILE A 42 3.89 10.94 -5.93
N ILE A 43 3.69 11.18 -4.64
CA ILE A 43 4.46 10.56 -3.57
C ILE A 43 3.48 9.72 -2.74
N THR A 44 3.77 8.43 -2.58
CA THR A 44 3.02 7.56 -1.67
C THR A 44 3.88 7.25 -0.47
N THR A 45 3.38 7.51 0.75
CA THR A 45 4.12 7.31 2.01
C THR A 45 3.36 6.38 2.95
N GLY A 46 4.02 5.32 3.42
CA GLY A 46 3.45 4.35 4.36
C GLY A 46 3.76 4.67 5.84
N PRO A 47 3.17 3.93 6.79
CA PRO A 47 2.04 2.99 6.65
C PRO A 47 0.69 3.72 6.51
N PRO A 48 -0.34 3.13 5.88
CA PRO A 48 -0.47 1.73 5.43
C PRO A 48 0.20 1.49 4.08
N HIS A 49 0.90 0.37 3.89
CA HIS A 49 1.61 0.11 2.62
C HIS A 49 0.69 -0.07 1.42
N SER A 50 -0.61 -0.32 1.65
CA SER A 50 -1.63 -0.37 0.60
C SER A 50 -1.73 0.93 -0.21
N VAL A 51 -1.25 2.08 0.31
CA VAL A 51 -1.19 3.33 -0.48
C VAL A 51 -0.24 3.23 -1.67
N HIS A 52 0.81 2.41 -1.60
CA HIS A 52 1.73 2.26 -2.73
C HIS A 52 1.05 1.57 -3.92
N LEU A 53 0.03 0.74 -3.68
CA LEU A 53 -0.78 0.13 -4.75
C LEU A 53 -1.59 1.17 -5.54
N ILE A 54 -1.95 2.31 -4.91
CA ILE A 54 -2.62 3.42 -5.58
C ILE A 54 -1.65 4.05 -6.60
N GLY A 55 -0.43 4.40 -6.15
CA GLY A 55 0.61 4.95 -7.02
C GLY A 55 0.99 4.00 -8.17
N GLN A 56 1.05 2.70 -7.88
CA GLN A 56 1.32 1.67 -8.88
C GLN A 56 0.26 1.64 -9.99
N ARG A 57 -1.02 1.58 -9.60
CA ARG A 57 -2.13 1.52 -10.56
C ARG A 57 -2.21 2.76 -11.43
N LEU A 58 -2.03 3.94 -10.84
CA LEU A 58 -1.98 5.19 -11.59
C LEU A 58 -0.82 5.19 -12.59
N LYS A 59 0.38 4.79 -12.19
CA LYS A 59 1.55 4.73 -13.10
C LYS A 59 1.37 3.73 -14.25
N GLN A 60 0.65 2.63 -14.03
CA GLN A 60 0.35 1.63 -15.07
C GLN A 60 -0.71 2.11 -16.08
N ASN A 61 -1.54 3.09 -15.71
CA ASN A 61 -2.57 3.61 -16.59
C ASN A 61 -1.97 4.56 -17.64
N ALA A 62 -2.32 4.34 -18.91
CA ALA A 62 -1.83 5.09 -20.06
C ALA A 62 -2.03 6.62 -19.93
N LYS A 63 -3.07 7.06 -19.21
CA LYS A 63 -3.35 8.48 -18.95
C LYS A 63 -2.26 9.19 -18.13
N PHE A 64 -1.52 8.45 -17.30
CA PHE A 64 -0.53 9.00 -16.35
C PHE A 64 0.90 8.56 -16.67
N GLN A 65 1.21 8.16 -17.92
CA GLN A 65 2.56 7.72 -18.28
C GLN A 65 3.66 8.74 -17.92
N ASN A 66 3.34 10.03 -18.03
CA ASN A 66 4.24 11.14 -17.71
C ASN A 66 4.33 11.48 -16.22
N LEU A 67 3.49 10.87 -15.37
CA LEU A 67 3.50 11.08 -13.93
C LEU A 67 4.77 10.48 -13.31
N GLN A 68 5.54 11.29 -12.60
CA GLN A 68 6.64 10.79 -11.77
C GLN A 68 6.07 10.19 -10.49
N TRP A 69 6.48 8.98 -10.13
CA TRP A 69 5.99 8.32 -8.91
C TRP A 69 7.17 7.95 -8.00
N ILE A 70 7.13 8.47 -6.77
CA ILE A 70 8.06 8.14 -5.69
C ILE A 70 7.30 7.38 -4.60
N ALA A 71 7.82 6.22 -4.19
CA ALA A 71 7.26 5.43 -3.11
C ALA A 71 8.19 5.47 -1.88
N ASP A 72 7.67 6.00 -0.77
CA ASP A 72 8.33 6.14 0.52
C ASP A 72 7.89 5.02 1.49
N PHE A 73 8.70 3.97 1.58
CA PHE A 73 8.46 2.78 2.40
C PHE A 73 8.94 3.00 3.84
N ARG A 74 8.26 3.87 4.58
CA ARG A 74 8.58 4.03 6.01
C ARG A 74 8.12 2.81 6.79
N ASP A 75 9.08 2.15 7.42
CA ASP A 75 8.84 1.14 8.45
C ASP A 75 9.05 1.82 9.82
N PRO A 76 8.00 2.04 10.61
CA PRO A 76 8.15 2.55 11.97
C PRO A 76 8.73 1.45 12.87
N TRP A 77 10.02 1.17 12.71
CA TRP A 77 10.73 0.22 13.55
C TRP A 77 11.02 0.76 14.97
N THR A 78 10.54 1.95 15.32
CA THR A 78 10.86 2.64 16.57
C THR A 78 9.79 2.57 17.65
N THR A 79 8.79 1.69 17.54
CA THR A 79 8.00 1.34 18.73
C THR A 79 7.74 -0.15 18.76
N ILE A 80 8.74 -0.87 19.27
CA ILE A 80 8.68 -2.25 19.75
C ILE A 80 7.62 -2.30 20.87
N GLY A 81 6.35 -2.33 20.47
CA GLY A 81 5.19 -2.29 21.35
C GLY A 81 3.99 -3.07 20.81
N TYR A 82 3.97 -3.38 19.50
CA TYR A 82 2.93 -4.21 18.89
C TYR A 82 3.05 -5.70 19.26
N HIS A 83 4.21 -6.16 19.71
CA HIS A 83 4.40 -7.58 20.06
C HIS A 83 3.53 -8.06 21.23
N LYS A 84 3.06 -7.14 22.10
CA LYS A 84 2.17 -7.50 23.23
C LYS A 84 0.67 -7.41 22.92
N SER A 85 0.27 -6.72 21.85
CA SER A 85 -1.15 -6.52 21.50
C SER A 85 -1.65 -7.46 20.40
N LEU A 86 -0.76 -8.13 19.67
CA LEU A 86 -1.12 -9.15 18.71
C LEU A 86 -1.61 -10.40 19.47
N ARG A 87 -2.92 -10.64 19.45
CA ARG A 87 -3.51 -11.94 19.83
C ARG A 87 -3.13 -12.98 18.77
N LEU A 88 -1.87 -13.42 18.82
CA LEU A 88 -1.34 -14.43 17.92
C LEU A 88 -2.03 -15.76 18.21
N THR A 89 -2.47 -16.43 17.15
CA THR A 89 -2.91 -17.82 17.26
C THR A 89 -1.69 -18.71 17.60
N GLN A 90 -1.93 -19.88 18.20
CA GLN A 90 -0.83 -20.78 18.59
C GLN A 90 0.09 -21.16 17.42
N LYS A 91 -0.44 -21.21 16.20
CA LYS A 91 0.34 -21.48 14.98
C LYS A 91 1.28 -20.34 14.62
N SER A 92 0.80 -19.09 14.65
CA SER A 92 1.62 -17.90 14.39
C SER A 92 2.77 -17.79 15.40
N ALA A 93 2.49 -18.07 16.68
CA ALA A 93 3.51 -18.10 17.73
C ALA A 93 4.53 -19.26 17.56
N LYS A 94 4.14 -20.38 16.96
CA LYS A 94 5.04 -21.49 16.63
C LYS A 94 5.94 -21.16 15.45
N SER A 95 5.41 -20.52 14.40
CA SER A 95 6.19 -20.09 13.24
C SER A 95 7.28 -19.08 13.63
N ILE A 96 6.93 -18.09 14.45
CA ILE A 96 7.89 -17.10 14.97
C ILE A 96 8.99 -17.76 15.79
N ARG A 97 8.64 -18.72 16.67
CA ARG A 97 9.64 -19.48 17.46
C ARG A 97 10.59 -20.27 16.57
N ASN A 98 10.07 -21.02 15.60
CA ASN A 98 10.90 -21.77 14.65
C ASN A 98 11.85 -20.89 13.82
N TRP A 99 11.44 -19.64 13.54
CA TRP A 99 12.28 -18.69 12.81
C TRP A 99 13.40 -18.14 13.68
N ASN A 100 13.11 -17.87 14.96
CA ASN A 100 14.11 -17.43 15.93
C ASN A 100 15.10 -18.54 16.30
N ASP A 101 14.69 -19.81 16.33
CA ASP A 101 15.61 -20.92 16.67
C ASP A 101 16.56 -21.29 15.51
N LYS A 102 16.36 -20.68 14.33
CA LYS A 102 17.16 -20.95 13.12
C LYS A 102 18.34 -19.98 12.95
N TYR A 103 18.40 -18.93 13.76
CA TYR A 103 19.42 -17.86 13.72
C TYR A 103 19.87 -17.50 15.13
#